data_AF-A0A8T5M1T0-F1
#
_entry.id   AF-A0A8T5M1T0-F1
#
_cell.length_a   1.000
_cell.length_b   1.000
_cell.length_c   1.000
_cell.angle_alpha   90.00
_cell.angle_beta   90.00
_cell.angle_gamma   90.00
#
_symmetry.space_group_name_H-M   'P 1'
#
loop_
_entity.id
_entity.type
_entity.pdbx_description
1 polymer ?
#
loop_
_entity_poly.entity_id
_entity_poly.type
_entity_poly.pdbx_seq_one_letter_code
_entity_poly.pdbx_strand_id
1 'polypeptide(L)'
;MTNCFIKSCKNKSTIMLSYINRGYCDKHFMELIEKRVRKELRVNKIIDVKKKYNILADNSKEFLISKYILNSIFGRALKLEVVNEIKSKNTIVPTNMDREINSMFDAFLKNKSIPQKIGITILDNVLDEELMHIAKILNIKNATQEDRLALIEEVNSKHLIKFSLKKSLNHVREMENGKN
;
A
#
# COMPACT_ATOMS: atom_id res chain seq x y z
N MET A 1 2.39 23.88 15.87
CA MET A 1 1.81 23.16 14.71
C MET A 1 2.11 23.97 13.46
N THR A 2 2.76 23.36 12.47
CA THR A 2 3.09 23.98 11.18
C THR A 2 1.87 23.99 10.25
N ASN A 3 1.88 24.89 9.26
CA ASN A 3 0.86 24.89 8.22
C ASN A 3 1.03 23.67 7.30
N CYS A 4 -0.05 23.26 6.63
CA CYS A 4 0.01 22.24 5.60
C CYS A 4 1.03 22.62 4.50
N PHE A 5 1.82 21.65 4.04
CA PHE A 5 2.86 21.81 3.03
C PHE A 5 2.36 22.40 1.71
N ILE A 6 1.10 22.19 1.38
CA ILE A 6 0.48 22.77 0.20
C ILE A 6 0.28 24.27 0.43
N LYS A 7 1.03 25.12 -0.31
CA LYS A 7 1.06 26.58 -0.12
C LYS A 7 -0.32 27.27 -0.16
N SER A 8 -1.26 26.74 -0.94
CA SER A 8 -2.64 27.27 -1.04
C SER A 8 -3.55 26.82 0.11
N CYS A 9 -3.10 25.89 0.95
CA CYS A 9 -3.85 25.38 2.09
C CYS A 9 -3.64 26.26 3.32
N LYS A 10 -4.73 26.75 3.90
CA LYS A 10 -4.69 27.50 5.18
C LYS A 10 -4.89 26.61 6.41
N ASN A 11 -5.11 25.30 6.21
CA ASN A 11 -5.32 24.37 7.31
C ASN A 11 -4.00 24.01 8.00
N LYS A 12 -4.08 23.76 9.30
CA LYS A 12 -2.96 23.24 10.10
C LYS A 12 -2.60 21.83 9.61
N SER A 13 -1.31 21.52 9.66
CA SER A 13 -0.83 20.16 9.46
C SER A 13 -1.25 19.28 10.64
N THR A 14 -1.89 18.15 10.34
CA THR A 14 -2.32 17.13 11.30
C THR A 14 -1.54 15.83 11.14
N ILE A 15 -0.86 15.64 10.00
CA ILE A 15 -0.15 14.42 9.64
C ILE A 15 1.28 14.77 9.27
N MET A 16 2.22 14.07 9.89
CA MET A 16 3.65 14.21 9.66
C MET A 16 4.19 12.82 9.35
N LEU A 17 4.80 12.64 8.18
CA LEU A 17 5.31 11.34 7.78
C LEU A 17 6.77 11.21 8.19
N SER A 18 7.15 10.12 8.84
CA SER A 18 8.49 9.88 9.38
C SER A 18 9.62 10.02 8.34
N TYR A 19 9.30 9.73 7.09
CA TYR A 19 10.26 9.68 6.00
C TYR A 19 10.40 10.96 5.18
N ILE A 20 9.58 11.99 5.45
CA ILE A 20 9.70 13.30 4.81
C ILE A 20 9.48 14.41 5.82
N ASN A 21 10.31 15.45 5.79
CA ASN A 21 10.11 16.64 6.61
C ASN A 21 9.01 17.57 6.02
N ARG A 22 7.81 17.03 5.76
CA ARG A 22 6.63 17.77 5.28
C ARG A 22 5.37 17.34 6.03
N GLY A 23 4.60 18.34 6.47
CA GLY A 23 3.31 18.12 7.14
C GLY A 23 2.12 18.34 6.21
N TYR A 24 1.05 17.56 6.36
CA TYR A 24 -0.17 17.66 5.58
C TYR A 24 -1.41 17.79 6.48
N CYS A 25 -2.44 18.47 5.99
CA CYS A 25 -3.79 18.32 6.53
C CYS A 25 -4.43 17.06 5.94
N ASP A 26 -5.47 16.54 6.57
CA ASP A 26 -6.13 15.28 6.20
C ASP A 26 -6.52 15.24 4.71
N LYS A 27 -7.14 16.31 4.19
CA LYS A 27 -7.54 16.41 2.78
C LYS A 27 -6.35 16.24 1.82
N HIS A 28 -5.29 17.02 2.01
CA HIS A 28 -4.15 17.00 1.09
C HIS A 28 -3.31 15.73 1.23
N PHE A 29 -3.30 15.12 2.42
CA PHE A 29 -2.73 13.81 2.62
C PHE A 29 -3.49 12.74 1.81
N MET A 30 -4.82 12.70 1.91
CA MET A 30 -5.64 11.76 1.12
C MET A 30 -5.43 11.96 -0.39
N GLU A 31 -5.43 13.21 -0.87
CA GLU A 31 -5.15 13.51 -2.29
C GLU A 31 -3.75 13.06 -2.72
N LEU A 32 -2.74 13.19 -1.86
CA LEU A 32 -1.37 12.73 -2.14
C LEU A 32 -1.35 11.22 -2.36
N ILE A 33 -1.97 10.44 -1.47
CA ILE A 33 -2.02 8.98 -1.58
C ILE A 33 -2.81 8.56 -2.82
N GLU A 34 -3.99 9.12 -3.05
CA GLU A 34 -4.80 8.80 -4.23
C GLU A 34 -4.07 9.09 -5.53
N LYS A 35 -3.38 10.25 -5.63
CA LYS A 35 -2.55 10.59 -6.79
C LYS A 35 -1.42 9.58 -7.00
N ARG A 36 -0.78 9.13 -5.92
CA ARG A 36 0.31 8.14 -5.97
C ARG A 36 -0.18 6.79 -6.45
N VAL A 37 -1.26 6.26 -5.87
CA VAL A 37 -1.87 4.99 -6.27
C VAL A 37 -2.40 5.08 -7.70
N ARG A 38 -3.13 6.14 -8.05
CA ARG A 38 -3.62 6.36 -9.43
C ARG A 38 -2.48 6.39 -10.45
N LYS A 39 -1.38 7.06 -10.13
CA LYS A 39 -0.19 7.10 -10.99
C LYS A 39 0.36 5.70 -11.22
N GLU A 40 0.51 4.90 -10.16
CA GLU A 40 1.02 3.52 -10.24
C GLU A 40 0.13 2.64 -11.12
N LEU A 41 -1.18 2.63 -10.85
CA LEU A 41 -2.16 1.84 -11.59
C LEU A 41 -2.14 2.17 -13.08
N ARG A 42 -1.96 3.45 -13.43
CA ARG A 42 -1.87 3.92 -14.82
C ARG A 42 -0.55 3.55 -15.48
N VAL A 43 0.59 3.79 -14.83
CA VAL A 43 1.92 3.55 -15.41
C VAL A 43 2.11 2.06 -15.71
N ASN A 44 1.69 1.20 -14.79
CA ASN A 44 1.85 -0.25 -14.93
C ASN A 44 0.65 -0.93 -15.59
N LYS A 45 -0.36 -0.17 -16.05
CA LYS A 45 -1.61 -0.68 -16.66
C LYS A 45 -2.27 -1.81 -15.85
N ILE A 46 -2.28 -1.67 -14.53
CA ILE A 46 -2.72 -2.70 -13.58
C ILE A 46 -4.23 -2.95 -13.69
N ILE A 47 -5.00 -1.87 -13.86
CA ILE A 47 -6.46 -1.90 -13.89
C ILE A 47 -6.98 -1.36 -15.22
N ASP A 48 -7.87 -2.12 -15.85
CA ASP A 48 -8.66 -1.73 -17.03
C ASP A 48 -10.14 -1.70 -16.66
N VAL A 49 -10.76 -0.51 -16.68
CA VAL A 49 -12.17 -0.31 -16.32
C VAL A 49 -13.16 -1.14 -17.16
N LYS A 50 -12.76 -1.65 -18.33
CA LYS A 50 -13.59 -2.54 -19.14
C LYS A 50 -13.67 -3.97 -18.56
N LYS A 51 -12.74 -4.34 -17.68
CA LYS A 51 -12.66 -5.67 -17.06
C LYS A 51 -13.37 -5.70 -15.70
N LYS A 52 -13.74 -6.91 -15.28
CA LYS A 52 -14.23 -7.18 -13.93
C LYS A 52 -13.06 -7.63 -13.05
N TYR A 53 -12.98 -7.04 -11.86
CA TYR A 53 -11.99 -7.39 -10.84
C TYR A 53 -12.69 -7.91 -9.60
N ASN A 54 -12.00 -8.79 -8.89
CA ASN A 54 -12.40 -9.22 -7.56
C ASN A 54 -11.52 -8.53 -6.53
N ILE A 55 -11.99 -8.29 -5.32
CA ILE A 55 -11.17 -7.88 -4.19
C ILE A 55 -11.36 -8.87 -3.06
N LEU A 56 -10.25 -9.39 -2.54
CA LEU A 56 -10.26 -10.35 -1.44
C LEU A 56 -10.69 -9.65 -0.14
N ALA A 57 -11.75 -10.14 0.49
CA ALA A 57 -12.20 -9.70 1.81
C ALA A 57 -11.44 -10.47 2.89
N ASP A 58 -10.52 -9.78 3.57
CA ASP A 58 -9.79 -10.29 4.72
C ASP A 58 -10.10 -9.50 6.02
N ASN A 59 -11.10 -8.61 5.97
CA ASN A 59 -11.48 -7.70 7.05
C ASN A 59 -10.35 -6.80 7.58
N SER A 60 -9.23 -6.70 6.85
CA SER A 60 -8.10 -5.88 7.25
C SER A 60 -8.34 -4.39 6.97
N LYS A 61 -7.53 -3.53 7.59
CA LYS A 61 -7.49 -2.10 7.24
C LYS A 61 -7.10 -1.91 5.77
N GLU A 62 -6.21 -2.75 5.25
CA GLU A 62 -5.78 -2.74 3.86
C GLU A 62 -6.94 -3.00 2.90
N PHE A 63 -7.85 -3.92 3.22
CA PHE A 63 -9.05 -4.21 2.42
C PHE A 63 -9.96 -2.98 2.33
N LEU A 64 -10.30 -2.40 3.48
CA LEU A 64 -11.20 -1.25 3.55
C LEU A 64 -10.60 -0.03 2.83
N ILE A 65 -9.31 0.23 3.04
CA ILE A 65 -8.59 1.32 2.37
C ILE A 65 -8.48 1.05 0.87
N SER A 66 -8.17 -0.18 0.45
CA SER A 66 -8.11 -0.54 -0.97
C SER A 66 -9.45 -0.27 -1.66
N LYS A 67 -10.55 -0.72 -1.05
CA LYS A 67 -11.91 -0.49 -1.56
C LYS A 67 -12.23 1.00 -1.64
N TYR A 68 -11.89 1.78 -0.61
CA TYR A 68 -12.07 3.23 -0.60
C TYR A 68 -11.31 3.89 -1.76
N ILE A 69 -10.01 3.60 -1.92
CA ILE A 69 -9.15 4.23 -2.92
C ILE A 69 -9.62 3.88 -4.34
N LEU A 70 -9.96 2.61 -4.60
CA LEU A 70 -10.50 2.20 -5.91
C LEU A 70 -11.80 2.92 -6.25
N ASN A 71 -12.71 3.02 -5.28
CA ASN A 71 -13.96 3.75 -5.46
C ASN A 71 -13.74 5.25 -5.65
N SER A 72 -12.77 5.86 -4.96
CA SER A 72 -12.41 7.27 -5.14
C SER A 72 -11.79 7.53 -6.53
N ILE A 73 -10.95 6.63 -7.03
CA ILE A 73 -10.26 6.80 -8.32
C ILE A 73 -11.18 6.52 -9.51
N PHE A 74 -11.96 5.44 -9.47
CA PHE A 74 -12.72 4.96 -10.63
C PHE A 74 -14.24 5.09 -10.46
N GLY A 75 -14.74 5.28 -9.23
CA GLY A 75 -16.16 5.30 -8.93
C GLY A 75 -16.89 4.07 -9.48
N ARG A 76 -18.03 4.32 -10.13
CA ARG A 76 -18.88 3.28 -10.73
C ARG A 76 -18.30 2.68 -12.02
N ALA A 77 -17.24 3.25 -12.60
CA ALA A 77 -16.66 2.74 -13.84
C ALA A 77 -15.92 1.41 -13.62
N LEU A 78 -15.40 1.16 -12.41
CA LEU A 78 -14.74 -0.09 -12.08
C LEU A 78 -15.76 -1.13 -11.59
N LYS A 79 -15.84 -2.26 -12.30
CA LYS A 79 -16.62 -3.42 -11.87
C LYS A 79 -15.84 -4.22 -10.83
N LEU A 80 -16.11 -3.98 -9.55
CA LEU A 80 -15.43 -4.63 -8.43
C LEU A 80 -16.40 -5.54 -7.65
N GLU A 81 -16.05 -6.82 -7.51
CA GLU A 81 -16.77 -7.79 -6.68
C GLU A 81 -15.95 -8.15 -5.45
N VAL A 82 -16.59 -8.21 -4.28
CA VAL A 82 -15.94 -8.69 -3.05
C VAL A 82 -16.01 -10.21 -3.00
N VAL A 83 -14.87 -10.87 -2.76
CA VAL A 83 -14.76 -12.34 -2.70
C VAL A 83 -14.00 -12.76 -1.45
N ASN A 84 -14.28 -13.95 -0.90
CA ASN A 84 -13.58 -14.47 0.28
C ASN A 84 -12.33 -15.29 -0.06
N GLU A 85 -12.14 -15.63 -1.34
CA GLU A 85 -11.04 -16.46 -1.82
C GLU A 85 -10.51 -15.91 -3.15
N ILE A 86 -9.24 -16.21 -3.45
CA ILE A 86 -8.62 -15.80 -4.71
C ILE A 86 -9.17 -16.64 -5.86
N LYS A 87 -10.07 -16.06 -6.66
CA LYS A 87 -10.71 -16.75 -7.79
C LYS A 87 -9.91 -16.68 -9.10
N SER A 88 -9.08 -15.66 -9.27
CA SER A 88 -8.36 -15.42 -10.54
C SER A 88 -7.17 -14.47 -10.37
N LYS A 89 -6.34 -14.35 -11.41
CA LYS A 89 -5.24 -13.35 -11.48
C LYS A 89 -5.74 -11.89 -11.44
N ASN A 90 -7.02 -11.64 -11.73
CA ASN A 90 -7.66 -10.33 -11.61
C ASN A 90 -8.19 -10.07 -10.19
N THR A 91 -7.79 -10.87 -9.20
CA THR A 91 -8.14 -10.64 -7.81
C THR A 91 -7.14 -9.67 -7.20
N ILE A 92 -7.66 -8.58 -6.64
CA ILE A 92 -6.92 -7.62 -5.86
C ILE A 92 -6.72 -8.20 -4.47
N VAL A 93 -5.46 -8.32 -4.07
CA VAL A 93 -5.04 -8.77 -2.74
C VAL A 93 -4.70 -7.52 -1.93
N PRO A 94 -5.43 -7.23 -0.84
CA PRO A 94 -5.18 -6.07 0.01
C PRO A 94 -3.91 -6.26 0.85
N THR A 95 -2.76 -5.97 0.23
CA THR A 95 -1.48 -5.91 0.92
C THR A 95 -0.79 -4.59 0.62
N ASN A 96 0.09 -4.17 1.52
CA ASN A 96 0.81 -2.91 1.45
C ASN A 96 2.30 -3.14 1.20
N MET A 97 3.02 -2.05 0.95
CA MET A 97 4.43 -2.12 0.62
C MET A 97 5.27 -2.78 1.71
N ASP A 98 5.02 -2.45 2.98
CA ASP A 98 5.78 -2.97 4.12
C ASP A 98 5.58 -4.48 4.29
N ARG A 99 4.33 -4.95 4.22
CA ARG A 99 4.01 -6.38 4.31
C ARG A 99 4.67 -7.18 3.19
N GLU A 100 4.66 -6.66 1.96
CA GLU A 100 5.35 -7.32 0.85
C GLU A 100 6.86 -7.40 1.08
N ILE A 101 7.50 -6.30 1.49
CA ILE A 101 8.93 -6.28 1.78
C ILE A 101 9.29 -7.29 2.87
N ASN A 102 8.55 -7.29 3.98
CA ASN A 102 8.81 -8.21 5.09
C ASN A 102 8.66 -9.67 4.66
N SER A 103 7.61 -9.99 3.89
CA SER A 103 7.43 -11.35 3.39
C SER A 103 8.56 -11.80 2.46
N MET A 104 9.08 -10.90 1.62
CA MET A 104 10.21 -11.20 0.74
C MET A 104 11.52 -11.33 1.53
N PHE A 105 11.75 -10.44 2.49
CA PHE A 105 12.93 -10.44 3.34
C PHE A 105 12.99 -11.67 4.25
N ASP A 106 11.86 -12.07 4.84
CA ASP A 106 11.76 -13.29 5.63
C ASP A 106 12.06 -14.55 4.81
N ALA A 107 11.59 -14.61 3.55
CA ALA A 107 11.90 -15.71 2.65
C ALA A 107 13.41 -15.76 2.36
N PHE A 108 14.00 -14.60 2.06
CA PHE A 108 15.43 -14.47 1.82
C PHE A 108 16.27 -14.92 3.01
N LEU A 109 15.99 -14.43 4.22
CA LEU A 109 16.70 -14.80 5.45
C LEU A 109 16.60 -16.30 5.77
N LYS A 110 15.48 -16.93 5.41
CA LYS A 110 15.24 -18.36 5.62
C LYS A 110 15.75 -19.23 4.47
N ASN A 111 16.45 -18.64 3.49
CA ASN A 111 16.89 -19.30 2.26
C ASN A 111 15.75 -20.06 1.56
N LYS A 112 14.56 -19.46 1.54
CA LYS A 112 13.36 -19.95 0.85
C LYS A 112 13.15 -19.14 -0.42
N SER A 113 12.47 -19.74 -1.41
CA SER A 113 12.09 -19.01 -2.62
C SER A 113 11.22 -17.80 -2.29
N ILE A 114 11.43 -16.71 -3.01
CA ILE A 114 10.65 -15.50 -2.84
C ILE A 114 9.20 -15.80 -3.29
N PRO A 115 8.18 -15.55 -2.45
CA PRO A 115 6.81 -15.88 -2.80
C PRO A 115 6.38 -15.14 -4.06
N GLN A 116 5.75 -15.83 -5.01
CA GLN A 116 5.21 -15.20 -6.21
C GLN A 116 3.93 -14.41 -5.87
N LYS A 117 3.67 -13.32 -6.60
CA LYS A 117 2.42 -12.56 -6.43
C LYS A 117 1.25 -13.37 -6.98
N ILE A 118 0.30 -13.72 -6.12
CA ILE A 118 -0.89 -14.54 -6.45
C ILE A 118 -2.05 -13.66 -6.98
N GLY A 119 -1.87 -12.35 -7.05
CA GLY A 119 -2.87 -11.41 -7.55
C GLY A 119 -2.34 -10.00 -7.73
N ILE A 120 -3.25 -9.05 -7.82
CA ILE A 120 -2.95 -7.63 -8.02
C ILE A 120 -2.83 -6.93 -6.67
N THR A 121 -1.74 -6.22 -6.45
CA THR A 121 -1.58 -5.33 -5.29
C THR A 121 -1.73 -3.88 -5.74
N ILE A 122 -2.61 -3.10 -5.10
CA ILE A 122 -2.81 -1.68 -5.46
C ILE A 122 -2.14 -0.70 -4.48
N LEU A 123 -1.81 -1.15 -3.28
CA LEU A 123 -1.15 -0.36 -2.24
C LEU A 123 0.37 -0.61 -2.24
N ASP A 124 0.91 -0.98 -3.40
CA ASP A 124 2.30 -1.38 -3.59
C ASP A 124 3.32 -0.28 -3.26
N ASN A 125 2.88 0.96 -3.24
CA ASN A 125 3.69 2.15 -2.96
C ASN A 125 3.15 2.98 -1.78
N VAL A 126 2.36 2.34 -0.91
CA VAL A 126 1.78 2.92 0.30
C VAL A 126 2.35 2.20 1.51
N LEU A 127 2.92 2.96 2.44
CA LEU A 127 3.53 2.46 3.67
C LEU A 127 2.48 2.22 4.77
N ASP A 128 2.80 1.38 5.75
CA ASP A 128 1.89 1.07 6.86
C ASP A 128 1.56 2.33 7.69
N GLU A 129 2.54 3.20 7.93
CA GLU A 129 2.35 4.52 8.56
C GLU A 129 1.28 5.36 7.82
N GLU A 130 1.32 5.35 6.49
CA GLU A 130 0.34 6.09 5.69
C GLU A 130 -1.05 5.46 5.83
N LEU A 131 -1.15 4.13 5.81
CA LEU A 131 -2.41 3.43 6.02
C LEU A 131 -2.99 3.68 7.40
N MET A 132 -2.16 3.81 8.43
CA MET A 132 -2.60 4.16 9.79
C MET A 132 -3.27 5.54 9.82
N HIS A 133 -2.67 6.53 9.13
CA HIS A 133 -3.29 7.85 9.00
C HIS A 133 -4.59 7.81 8.20
N ILE A 134 -4.64 7.06 7.08
CA ILE A 134 -5.87 6.90 6.29
C ILE A 134 -6.96 6.24 7.14
N ALA A 135 -6.65 5.16 7.86
CA ALA A 135 -7.60 4.47 8.71
C ALA A 135 -8.20 5.41 9.76
N LYS A 136 -7.37 6.25 10.37
CA LYS A 136 -7.80 7.28 11.32
C LYS A 136 -8.74 8.31 10.67
N ILE A 137 -8.40 8.84 9.49
CA ILE A 137 -9.24 9.81 8.76
C ILE A 137 -10.60 9.20 8.41
N LEU A 138 -10.61 7.93 7.99
CA LEU A 138 -11.82 7.21 7.59
C LEU A 138 -12.60 6.63 8.77
N ASN A 139 -12.15 6.83 10.01
CA ASN A 139 -12.71 6.22 11.23
C ASN A 139 -12.84 4.68 11.14
N ILE A 140 -11.88 4.03 10.47
CA ILE A 140 -11.79 2.56 10.43
C ILE A 140 -11.28 2.10 11.79
N LYS A 141 -12.09 1.33 12.51
CA LYS A 141 -11.69 0.72 13.79
C LYS A 141 -10.65 -0.35 13.50
N ASN A 142 -9.42 -0.16 13.99
CA ASN A 142 -8.36 -1.16 13.86
C ASN A 142 -8.72 -2.40 14.69
N ALA A 143 -8.83 -3.56 14.04
CA ALA A 143 -8.66 -4.83 14.72
C ALA A 143 -7.16 -4.97 15.07
N THR A 144 -6.81 -4.61 16.30
CA THR A 144 -5.61 -5.00 17.08
C THR A 144 -4.23 -4.88 16.41
N GLN A 145 -3.46 -3.92 16.90
CA GLN A 145 -2.18 -3.46 16.35
C GLN A 145 -0.97 -3.79 17.27
N GLU A 146 -1.04 -4.77 18.18
CA GLU A 146 -0.07 -4.79 19.30
C GLU A 146 1.23 -5.60 19.13
N ASP A 147 1.32 -6.72 18.40
CA ASP A 147 2.49 -7.62 18.60
C ASP A 147 3.49 -7.79 17.44
N ARG A 148 3.49 -6.97 16.38
CA ARG A 148 4.47 -7.13 15.27
C ARG A 148 5.28 -5.90 14.87
N LEU A 149 5.01 -4.72 15.44
CA LEU A 149 5.67 -3.48 15.04
C LEU A 149 7.04 -3.26 15.72
N ALA A 150 7.29 -3.89 16.87
CA ALA A 150 8.52 -3.68 17.63
C ALA A 150 9.81 -4.15 16.92
N LEU A 151 9.73 -5.14 16.03
CA LEU A 151 10.92 -5.67 15.34
C LEU A 151 11.31 -4.88 14.07
N ILE A 152 10.42 -4.01 13.57
CA ILE A 152 10.58 -3.34 12.28
C ILE A 152 10.96 -1.85 12.44
N GLU A 153 10.64 -1.23 13.57
CA GLU A 153 11.04 0.16 13.85
C GLU A 153 12.55 0.31 14.13
N GLU A 154 13.21 -0.74 14.62
CA GLU A 154 14.66 -0.71 14.90
C GLU A 154 15.50 -0.64 13.61
N VAL A 155 15.01 -1.21 12.51
CA VAL A 155 15.69 -1.18 11.20
C VAL A 155 15.38 0.09 10.40
N ASN A 156 14.19 0.69 10.61
CA ASN A 156 13.74 1.86 9.83
C ASN A 156 14.20 3.21 10.40
N SER A 157 14.53 3.28 11.70
CA SER A 157 14.96 4.55 12.33
C SER A 157 16.34 5.04 11.89
N LYS A 158 17.17 4.17 11.25
CA LYS A 158 18.54 4.53 10.85
C LYS A 158 18.71 4.83 9.37
N HIS A 159 17.90 4.26 8.47
CA HIS A 159 17.96 4.58 7.04
C HIS A 159 16.62 4.35 6.31
N LEU A 160 16.21 5.32 5.48
CA LEU A 160 15.02 5.28 4.61
C LEU A 160 15.20 4.36 3.39
N ILE A 161 15.36 3.05 3.60
CA ILE A 161 15.76 2.10 2.55
C ILE A 161 14.56 1.39 1.90
N LYS A 162 13.35 1.45 2.46
CA LYS A 162 12.20 0.62 2.03
C LYS A 162 11.94 0.61 0.51
N PHE A 163 11.92 1.77 -0.14
CA PHE A 163 11.74 1.88 -1.60
C PHE A 163 12.90 1.27 -2.39
N SER A 164 14.13 1.52 -1.96
CA SER A 164 15.33 0.95 -2.56
C SER A 164 15.38 -0.56 -2.37
N LEU A 165 15.00 -1.06 -1.17
CA LEU A 165 14.96 -2.48 -0.84
C LEU A 165 13.92 -3.21 -1.70
N LYS A 166 12.70 -2.67 -1.85
CA LYS A 166 11.68 -3.24 -2.75
C LYS A 166 12.19 -3.35 -4.17
N LYS A 167 12.89 -2.32 -4.68
CA LYS A 167 13.47 -2.34 -6.02
C LYS A 167 14.53 -3.45 -6.17
N SER A 168 15.44 -3.57 -5.22
CA SER A 168 16.48 -4.61 -5.22
C SER A 168 15.87 -6.02 -5.14
N LEU A 169 14.90 -6.23 -4.25
CA LEU A 169 14.26 -7.54 -4.08
C LEU A 169 13.42 -7.95 -5.30
N ASN A 170 12.77 -7.00 -5.99
CA ASN A 170 12.10 -7.28 -7.25
C ASN A 170 13.07 -7.75 -8.33
N HIS A 171 14.26 -7.14 -8.40
CA HIS A 171 15.29 -7.55 -9.35
C HIS A 171 15.79 -8.98 -9.08
N VAL A 172 15.96 -9.36 -7.80
CA VAL A 172 16.29 -10.74 -7.41
C VAL A 172 15.20 -11.72 -7.83
N ARG A 173 13.92 -11.38 -7.58
CA ARG A 173 12.77 -12.19 -8.00
C ARG A 173 12.73 -12.40 -9.52
N GLU A 174 13.05 -11.38 -10.31
CA GLU A 174 13.12 -11.48 -11.78
C GLU A 174 14.23 -12.44 -12.22
N MET A 175 15.41 -12.40 -11.57
CA MET A 175 16.52 -13.31 -11.86
C MET A 175 16.22 -14.78 -11.53
N GLU A 176 15.43 -15.05 -10.49
CA GLU A 176 14.98 -16.42 -10.18
C GLU A 176 14.00 -16.95 -11.24
N ASN A 177 13.09 -16.09 -11.72
CA ASN A 177 12.08 -16.49 -12.70
C ASN A 177 12.61 -16.65 -14.13
N GLY A 178 13.71 -15.98 -14.48
CA GLY A 178 14.35 -16.07 -15.80
C GLY A 178 15.29 -17.28 -15.98
N LYS A 179 15.47 -18.12 -14.95
CA LYS A 179 16.30 -19.33 -15.00
C LYS A 179 15.52 -20.62 -15.32
N ASN A 180 14.23 -20.50 -15.67
CA ASN A 180 13.38 -21.61 -16.11
C ASN A 180 13.11 -21.55 -17.61
#